data_AF-A0A7Y2AGV3-F1
#
_entry.id   AF-A0A7Y2AGV3-F1
#
_cell.length_a   1.000
_cell.length_b   1.000
_cell.length_c   1.000
_cell.angle_alpha   90.00
_cell.angle_beta   90.00
_cell.angle_gamma   90.00
#
_symmetry.space_group_name_H-M   'P 1'
#
loop_
_entity.id
_entity.type
_entity.pdbx_description
1 polymer ?
#
loop_
_entity_poly.entity_id
_entity_poly.type
_entity_poly.pdbx_seq_one_letter_code
_entity_poly.pdbx_strand_id
1 'polypeptide(L)'
;MIPEQRERLVESIKRNLNEAMKMADELDDAPRRPHGSYHAPLMLEDALGRVRSLLRDLFRTEDAVVDTATDDIRQRLTQLRQRLRRGVDQTLDLTSSADDADFSGEELAGDVEELAKRFGSYNAEFNTLTSQNVAPPHHNVHH
;
A
#
# COMPACT_ATOMS: atom_id res chain seq x y z
N MET A 1 -8.35 1.98 21.56
CA MET A 1 -6.88 1.86 21.46
C MET A 1 -6.36 1.69 20.01
N ILE A 2 -7.18 1.91 18.98
CA ILE A 2 -6.88 1.57 17.57
C ILE A 2 -6.21 2.70 16.74
N PRO A 3 -6.44 4.01 16.97
CA PRO A 3 -5.95 5.07 16.08
C PRO A 3 -4.42 5.20 15.99
N GLU A 4 -3.70 5.17 17.13
CA GLU A 4 -2.24 5.41 17.15
C GLU A 4 -1.45 4.28 16.47
N GLN A 5 -1.90 3.02 16.65
CA GLN A 5 -1.26 1.87 16.00
C GLN A 5 -1.46 1.93 14.48
N ARG A 6 -2.66 2.30 14.03
CA ARG A 6 -2.97 2.47 12.61
C ARG A 6 -2.09 3.57 12.00
N GLU A 7 -2.00 4.73 12.64
CA GLU A 7 -1.20 5.86 12.15
C GLU A 7 0.28 5.48 12.01
N ARG A 8 0.85 4.78 13.00
CA ARG A 8 2.23 4.26 12.91
C ARG A 8 2.43 3.31 11.73
N LEU A 9 1.46 2.43 11.46
CA LEU A 9 1.51 1.52 10.31
C LEU A 9 1.42 2.30 8.99
N VAL A 10 0.53 3.29 8.89
CA VAL A 10 0.40 4.15 7.71
C VAL A 10 1.71 4.88 7.41
N GLU A 11 2.33 5.50 8.41
CA GLU A 11 3.61 6.20 8.23
C GLU A 11 4.75 5.25 7.88
N SER A 12 4.74 4.03 8.43
CA SER A 12 5.71 3.00 8.08
C SER A 12 5.55 2.54 6.63
N ILE A 13 4.31 2.37 6.15
CA ILE A 13 4.02 2.01 4.76
C ILE A 13 4.47 3.11 3.80
N LYS A 14 4.11 4.38 4.07
CA LYS A 14 4.56 5.52 3.25
C LYS A 14 6.09 5.58 3.16
N ARG A 15 6.80 5.35 4.26
CA ARG A 15 8.26 5.35 4.28
C ARG A 15 8.83 4.26 3.38
N ASN A 16 8.34 3.02 3.51
CA ASN A 16 8.84 1.91 2.69
C ASN A 16 8.45 2.07 1.21
N LEU A 17 7.29 2.65 0.90
CA LEU A 17 6.92 3.00 -0.48
C LEU A 17 7.83 4.09 -1.06
N ASN A 18 8.21 5.09 -0.27
CA ASN A 18 9.18 6.11 -0.70
C ASN A 18 10.58 5.52 -0.90
N GLU A 19 10.98 4.56 -0.07
CA GLU A 19 12.23 3.81 -0.27
C GLU A 19 12.18 2.98 -1.55
N ALA A 20 11.08 2.25 -1.78
CA ALA A 20 10.86 1.49 -2.99
C ALA A 20 10.88 2.37 -4.25
N MET A 21 10.24 3.54 -4.23
CA MET A 21 10.27 4.48 -5.37
C MET A 21 11.69 4.91 -5.71
N LYS A 22 12.49 5.28 -4.71
CA LYS A 22 13.90 5.66 -4.94
C LYS A 22 14.71 4.51 -5.55
N MET A 23 14.51 3.30 -5.07
CA MET A 23 15.21 2.12 -5.61
C MET A 23 14.75 1.79 -7.04
N ALA A 24 13.47 1.98 -7.35
CA ALA A 24 12.95 1.79 -8.70
C ALA A 24 13.45 2.87 -9.67
N ASP A 25 13.53 4.13 -9.23
CA ASP A 25 14.14 5.22 -10.01
C ASP A 25 15.63 4.95 -10.27
N GLU A 26 16.35 4.45 -9.27
CA GLU A 26 17.77 4.04 -9.42
C GLU A 26 17.94 2.88 -10.42
N LEU A 27 16.97 1.97 -10.51
CA LEU A 27 16.96 0.87 -11.48
C LEU A 27 16.65 1.35 -12.90
N ASP A 28 15.80 2.37 -13.05
CA ASP A 28 15.50 2.99 -14.35
C ASP A 28 16.69 3.79 -14.91
N ASP A 29 17.37 4.57 -14.06
CA ASP A 29 18.52 5.40 -14.45
C ASP A 29 19.84 4.61 -14.53
N ALA A 30 19.88 3.35 -14.05
CA ALA A 30 21.06 2.53 -14.10
C ALA A 30 21.48 2.26 -15.56
N PRO A 31 22.74 2.55 -15.97
CA PRO A 31 23.20 2.15 -17.28
C PRO A 31 23.07 0.63 -17.40
N ARG A 32 22.43 0.14 -18.48
CA ARG A 32 22.30 -1.29 -18.82
C ARG A 32 23.67 -1.94 -18.93
N ARG A 33 24.31 -2.19 -17.79
CA ARG A 33 25.63 -2.79 -17.71
C ARG A 33 25.42 -4.30 -17.66
N PRO A 34 26.11 -5.06 -18.53
CA PRO A 34 25.93 -6.51 -18.61
C PRO A 34 26.29 -7.24 -17.31
N HIS A 35 26.99 -6.59 -16.37
CA HIS A 35 27.21 -7.08 -15.01
C HIS A 35 27.31 -5.87 -14.06
N GLY A 36 26.28 -5.61 -13.24
CA GLY A 36 26.28 -4.41 -12.38
C GLY A 36 25.23 -4.43 -11.28
N SER A 37 25.58 -5.04 -10.15
CA SER A 37 24.94 -4.97 -8.83
C SER A 37 23.50 -5.51 -8.72
N TYR A 38 23.40 -6.81 -8.40
CA TYR A 38 22.18 -7.50 -7.90
C TYR A 38 21.55 -6.87 -6.64
N HIS A 39 22.14 -5.80 -6.12
CA HIS A 39 21.73 -5.21 -4.85
C HIS A 39 20.45 -4.38 -4.97
N ALA A 40 20.25 -3.63 -6.06
CA ALA A 40 19.10 -2.74 -6.18
C ALA A 40 17.76 -3.49 -6.32
N PRO A 41 17.63 -4.54 -7.16
CA PRO A 41 16.40 -5.33 -7.23
C PRO A 41 16.09 -6.05 -5.90
N LEU A 42 17.11 -6.60 -5.24
CA LEU A 42 16.93 -7.27 -3.93
C LEU A 42 16.47 -6.31 -2.83
N MET A 43 17.00 -5.08 -2.79
CA MET A 43 16.56 -4.07 -1.83
C MET A 43 15.12 -3.62 -2.10
N LEU A 44 14.75 -3.49 -3.39
CA LEU A 44 13.40 -3.15 -3.79
C LEU A 44 12.41 -4.27 -3.43
N GLU A 45 12.77 -5.52 -3.69
CA GLU A 45 11.98 -6.69 -3.30
C GLU A 45 11.76 -6.73 -1.77
N ASP A 46 12.82 -6.48 -0.99
CA ASP A 46 12.74 -6.42 0.47
C ASP A 46 11.86 -5.24 0.96
N ALA A 47 11.98 -4.06 0.35
CA ALA A 47 11.12 -2.91 0.65
C ALA A 47 9.65 -3.20 0.35
N LEU A 48 9.34 -3.79 -0.81
CA LEU A 48 7.98 -4.19 -1.19
C LEU A 48 7.46 -5.33 -0.31
N GLY A 49 8.34 -6.26 0.09
CA GLY A 49 8.05 -7.33 1.05
C GLY A 49 7.63 -6.78 2.42
N ARG A 50 8.32 -5.74 2.90
CA ARG A 50 7.93 -4.99 4.10
C ARG A 50 6.59 -4.30 3.92
N VAL A 51 6.35 -3.61 2.79
CA VAL A 51 5.04 -2.99 2.48
C VAL A 51 3.92 -4.03 2.54
N ARG A 52 4.12 -5.21 1.93
CA ARG A 52 3.14 -6.31 1.96
C ARG A 52 2.81 -6.75 3.39
N SER A 53 3.83 -6.92 4.24
CA SER A 53 3.62 -7.30 5.64
C SER A 53 2.89 -6.20 6.43
N LEU A 54 3.30 -4.95 6.25
CA LEU A 54 2.70 -3.80 6.93
C LEU A 54 1.24 -3.59 6.52
N LEU A 55 0.89 -3.78 5.24
CA LEU A 55 -0.49 -3.72 4.77
C LEU A 55 -1.36 -4.80 5.41
N ARG A 56 -0.84 -6.02 5.55
CA ARG A 56 -1.54 -7.10 6.25
C ARG A 56 -1.83 -6.72 7.71
N ASP A 57 -0.85 -6.14 8.39
CA ASP A 57 -1.02 -5.72 9.77
C ASP A 57 -1.95 -4.51 9.90
N LEU A 58 -1.89 -3.56 8.95
CA LEU A 58 -2.82 -2.43 8.85
C LEU A 58 -4.26 -2.91 8.70
N PHE A 59 -4.51 -3.82 7.75
CA PHE A 59 -5.86 -4.33 7.52
C PHE A 59 -6.39 -5.07 8.75
N ARG A 60 -5.54 -5.85 9.43
CA ARG A 60 -5.90 -6.51 10.70
C ARG A 60 -6.28 -5.49 11.78
N THR A 61 -5.55 -4.38 11.90
CA THR A 61 -5.88 -3.31 12.86
C THR A 61 -7.20 -2.62 12.51
N GLU A 62 -7.55 -2.56 11.22
CA GLU A 62 -8.76 -1.92 10.72
C GLU A 62 -9.98 -2.85 10.65
N ASP A 63 -9.81 -4.18 10.74
CA ASP A 63 -10.90 -5.17 10.60
C ASP A 63 -12.04 -4.91 11.59
N ALA A 64 -11.74 -4.57 12.85
CA ALA A 64 -12.76 -4.24 13.84
C ALA A 64 -13.65 -3.05 13.42
N VAL A 65 -13.09 -2.07 12.69
CA VAL A 65 -13.86 -0.92 12.18
C VAL A 65 -14.69 -1.34 10.98
N VAL A 66 -14.11 -2.12 10.07
CA VAL A 66 -14.77 -2.64 8.87
C VAL A 66 -15.92 -3.59 9.20
N ASP A 67 -15.80 -4.40 10.24
CA ASP A 67 -16.83 -5.33 10.69
C ASP A 67 -18.08 -4.59 11.20
N THR A 68 -17.89 -3.41 11.81
CA THR A 68 -18.99 -2.56 12.30
C THR A 68 -19.58 -1.63 11.25
N ALA A 69 -18.99 -1.55 10.05
CA ALA A 69 -19.47 -0.69 8.97
C ALA A 69 -20.70 -1.26 8.26
N THR A 70 -21.43 -0.39 7.56
CA THR A 70 -22.51 -0.80 6.64
C THR A 70 -21.96 -1.71 5.54
N ASP A 71 -22.81 -2.58 4.98
CA ASP A 71 -22.38 -3.56 3.97
C ASP A 71 -21.75 -2.89 2.74
N ASP A 72 -22.26 -1.74 2.30
CA ASP A 72 -21.69 -0.96 1.19
C ASP A 72 -20.26 -0.49 1.48
N ILE A 73 -20.02 0.04 2.68
CA ILE A 73 -18.70 0.51 3.12
C ILE A 73 -17.74 -0.68 3.27
N ARG A 74 -18.22 -1.78 3.86
CA ARG A 74 -17.43 -3.01 4.00
C ARG A 74 -17.00 -3.55 2.63
N GLN A 75 -17.93 -3.62 1.67
CA GLN A 75 -17.64 -4.09 0.32
C GLN A 75 -16.63 -3.18 -0.38
N ARG A 76 -16.81 -1.85 -0.26
CA ARG A 76 -15.91 -0.87 -0.85
C ARG A 76 -14.49 -0.99 -0.30
N LEU A 77 -14.33 -1.00 1.02
CA LEU A 77 -13.02 -1.14 1.67
C LEU A 77 -12.36 -2.46 1.32
N THR A 78 -13.12 -3.56 1.24
CA THR A 78 -12.62 -4.87 0.82
C THR A 78 -12.07 -4.84 -0.60
N GLN A 79 -12.76 -4.19 -1.54
CA GLN A 79 -12.27 -4.05 -2.92
C GLN A 79 -10.96 -3.25 -2.99
N LEU A 80 -10.85 -2.15 -2.23
CA LEU A 80 -9.64 -1.33 -2.19
C LEU A 80 -8.46 -2.12 -1.60
N ARG A 81 -8.68 -2.85 -0.51
CA ARG A 81 -7.68 -3.74 0.10
C ARG A 81 -7.19 -4.79 -0.89
N GLN A 82 -8.09 -5.42 -1.64
CA GLN A 82 -7.73 -6.40 -2.66
C GLN A 82 -6.91 -5.78 -3.79
N ARG A 83 -7.29 -4.60 -4.26
CA ARG A 83 -6.54 -3.87 -5.30
C ARG A 83 -5.12 -3.51 -4.84
N LEU A 84 -4.97 -3.05 -3.59
CA LEU A 84 -3.65 -2.78 -3.03
C LEU A 84 -2.80 -4.04 -2.93
N ARG A 85 -3.34 -5.14 -2.40
CA ARG A 85 -2.60 -6.41 -2.31
C ARG A 85 -2.14 -6.91 -3.67
N ARG A 86 -3.05 -6.92 -4.65
CA ARG A 86 -2.71 -7.32 -6.02
C ARG A 86 -1.63 -6.43 -6.63
N GLY A 87 -1.71 -5.11 -6.42
CA GLY A 87 -0.68 -4.18 -6.88
C GLY A 87 0.70 -4.53 -6.29
N VAL A 88 0.79 -4.72 -4.97
CA VAL A 88 2.05 -5.10 -4.32
C VAL A 88 2.59 -6.43 -4.84
N ASP A 89 1.73 -7.44 -4.97
CA ASP A 89 2.15 -8.76 -5.46
C ASP A 89 2.62 -8.69 -6.93
N GLN A 90 1.94 -7.92 -7.79
CA GLN A 90 2.36 -7.67 -9.17
C GLN A 90 3.73 -6.97 -9.25
N THR A 91 3.94 -5.92 -8.46
CA THR A 91 5.21 -5.19 -8.43
C THR A 91 6.35 -6.07 -7.88
N LEU A 92 6.07 -6.94 -6.91
CA LEU A 92 7.02 -7.94 -6.42
C LEU A 92 7.39 -8.97 -7.49
N ASP A 93 6.40 -9.47 -8.24
CA ASP A 93 6.62 -10.44 -9.33
C ASP A 93 7.47 -9.82 -10.46
N LEU A 94 7.23 -8.55 -10.79
CA LEU A 94 8.04 -7.77 -11.74
C LEU A 94 9.48 -7.58 -11.26
N THR A 95 9.64 -7.22 -9.98
CA THR A 95 10.98 -7.04 -9.37
C THR A 95 11.76 -8.36 -9.34
N SER A 96 11.09 -9.48 -9.09
CA SER A 96 11.72 -10.82 -9.10
C SER A 96 12.19 -11.25 -10.49
N SER A 97 11.58 -10.69 -11.52
CA SER A 97 11.94 -10.89 -12.94
C SER A 97 12.96 -9.86 -13.44
N ALA A 98 13.58 -9.07 -12.55
CA ALA A 98 14.49 -7.98 -12.95
C ALA A 98 15.79 -8.44 -13.63
N ASP A 99 16.10 -9.73 -13.54
CA ASP A 99 17.23 -10.35 -14.24
C ASP A 99 16.88 -10.80 -15.68
N ASP A 100 15.60 -10.70 -16.08
CA ASP A 100 15.16 -11.07 -17.42
C ASP A 100 15.48 -9.99 -18.46
N ALA A 101 15.80 -10.41 -19.69
CA ALA A 101 16.20 -9.52 -20.77
C ALA A 101 15.11 -8.51 -21.20
N ASP A 102 13.85 -8.80 -20.86
CA ASP A 102 12.69 -7.96 -21.15
C ASP A 102 12.30 -7.04 -19.98
N PHE A 103 13.07 -7.04 -18.89
CA PHE A 103 12.81 -6.18 -17.74
C PHE A 103 12.90 -4.68 -18.09
N SER A 104 11.90 -3.92 -17.66
CA SER A 104 11.82 -2.49 -17.83
C SER A 104 11.84 -1.79 -16.47
N GLY A 105 12.93 -1.07 -16.18
CA GLY A 105 13.02 -0.22 -14.98
C GLY A 105 11.94 0.85 -14.95
N GLU A 106 11.63 1.46 -16.10
CA GLU A 106 10.56 2.44 -16.27
C GLU A 106 9.18 1.88 -15.88
N GLU A 107 8.86 0.65 -16.32
CA GLU A 107 7.60 -0.01 -15.97
C GLU A 107 7.52 -0.28 -14.46
N LEU A 108 8.62 -0.76 -13.87
CA LEU A 108 8.68 -1.00 -12.43
C LEU A 108 8.54 0.30 -11.62
N ALA A 109 9.23 1.38 -12.01
CA ALA A 109 9.12 2.68 -11.36
C ALA A 109 7.69 3.22 -11.43
N GLY A 110 7.04 3.12 -12.60
CA GLY A 110 5.64 3.48 -12.78
C GLY A 110 4.70 2.69 -11.87
N ASP A 111 4.91 1.38 -11.74
CA ASP A 111 4.11 0.50 -10.88
C ASP A 111 4.28 0.81 -9.39
N VAL A 112 5.50 1.10 -8.94
CA VAL A 112 5.77 1.50 -7.54
C VAL A 112 5.15 2.87 -7.24
N GLU A 113 5.23 3.83 -8.16
CA GLU A 113 4.59 5.15 -8.01
C GLU A 113 3.07 5.03 -7.93
N GLU A 114 2.47 4.24 -8.82
CA GLU A 114 1.04 3.95 -8.84
C GLU A 114 0.59 3.23 -7.55
N LEU A 115 1.39 2.31 -7.02
CA LEU A 115 1.13 1.68 -5.73
C LEU A 115 1.12 2.72 -4.58
N ALA A 116 2.04 3.68 -4.59
CA ALA A 116 2.09 4.76 -3.59
C ALA A 116 0.85 5.66 -3.67
N LYS A 117 0.42 6.02 -4.89
CA LYS A 117 -0.81 6.78 -5.14
C LYS A 117 -2.04 6.03 -4.62
N ARG A 118 -2.18 4.75 -4.96
CA ARG A 118 -3.28 3.88 -4.50
C ARG A 118 -3.32 3.77 -2.98
N PHE A 119 -2.17 3.65 -2.32
CA PHE A 119 -2.12 3.61 -0.87
C PHE A 119 -2.58 4.93 -0.24
N GLY A 120 -2.14 6.07 -0.80
CA GLY A 120 -2.62 7.39 -0.40
C GLY A 120 -4.14 7.54 -0.54
N SER A 121 -4.69 7.15 -1.69
CA SER A 121 -6.13 7.17 -1.94
C SER A 121 -6.90 6.25 -0.98
N TYR A 122 -6.41 5.03 -0.74
CA TYR A 122 -7.00 4.12 0.24
C TYR A 122 -7.05 4.72 1.63
N ASN A 123 -5.94 5.30 2.11
CA ASN A 123 -5.88 5.86 3.45
C ASN A 123 -6.84 7.06 3.61
N ALA A 124 -6.95 7.90 2.58
CA ALA A 124 -7.92 9.00 2.56
C ALA A 124 -9.35 8.47 2.57
N GLU A 125 -9.68 7.51 1.70
CA GLU A 125 -11.03 6.93 1.58
C GLU A 125 -11.44 6.19 2.85
N PHE A 126 -10.53 5.44 3.47
CA PHE A 126 -10.76 4.82 4.78
C PHE A 126 -11.15 5.87 5.82
N ASN A 127 -10.34 6.93 5.98
CA ASN A 127 -10.62 7.99 6.95
C ASN A 127 -11.96 8.68 6.69
N THR A 128 -12.30 8.95 5.42
CA THR A 128 -13.59 9.54 5.05
C THR A 128 -14.75 8.63 5.42
N LEU A 129 -14.70 7.35 5.03
CA LEU A 129 -15.77 6.38 5.26
C LEU A 129 -15.96 6.08 6.75
N THR A 130 -14.89 6.01 7.53
CA THR A 130 -14.98 5.73 8.97
C THR A 130 -15.37 6.95 9.79
N SER A 131 -15.03 8.16 9.34
CA SER A 131 -15.47 9.40 10.01
C SER A 131 -16.96 9.69 9.78
N GLN A 132 -17.51 9.28 8.64
CA GLN A 132 -18.94 9.40 8.32
C GLN A 132 -19.82 8.40 9.07
N ASN A 133 -19.25 7.27 9.53
CA ASN A 133 -19.94 6.27 10.35
C ASN A 133 -20.03 6.63 11.85
N VAL A 134 -19.45 7.75 12.29
CA VAL A 134 -19.70 8.30 13.63
C VAL A 134 -21.00 9.09 13.57
N ALA A 135 -22.14 8.39 13.58
CA ALA A 135 -23.43 9.03 13.78
C ALA A 135 -23.40 9.81 15.12
N PRO A 136 -23.84 11.07 15.15
CA PRO A 136 -24.01 11.77 16.42
C PRO A 136 -24.96 10.95 17.31
N PRO A 137 -24.78 10.93 18.64
CA PRO A 137 -25.72 10.28 19.52
C PRO A 137 -27.10 10.88 19.25
N HIS A 138 -28.07 10.03 18.91
CA HIS A 138 -29.46 10.42 18.78
C HIS A 138 -29.87 11.11 20.10
N HIS A 139 -29.92 12.44 20.09
CA HIS A 139 -30.61 13.19 21.12
C HIS A 139 -32.10 12.98 20.85
N ASN A 140 -32.62 11.86 21.36
CA ASN A 140 -34.05 11.69 21.56
C ASN A 140 -34.46 12.68 22.65
N VAL A 141 -34.80 13.90 22.27
CA VAL A 141 -35.60 14.78 23.11
C VAL A 141 -37.04 14.59 22.68
N HIS A 142 -37.68 13.61 23.30
CA HIS A 142 -39.12 13.54 23.41
C HIS A 142 -39.53 14.39 24.62
N HIS A 143 -40.61 15.15 24.45
CA HIS A 143 -41.37 15.99 25.39
C HIS A 143 -40.92 17.43 25.62
#